data_AF-A0A7S4BQK6-F1
#
_entry.id   AF-A0A7S4BQK6-F1
#
_cell.length_a   1.000
_cell.length_b   1.000
_cell.length_c   1.000
_cell.angle_alpha   90.00
_cell.angle_beta   90.00
_cell.angle_gamma   90.00
#
_symmetry.space_group_name_H-M   'P 1'
#
loop_
_entity.id
_entity.type
_entity.pdbx_description
1 polymer ?
#
loop_
_entity_poly.entity_id
_entity_poly.type
_entity_poly.pdbx_seq_one_letter_code
_entity_poly.pdbx_strand_id
1 'polypeptide(L)'
;GGMGGGDGGGGGHASAEDDDSSEDVDLSQSLHFSSEQLKADKAAKALLKAEERLVGCHADMVAKSKATLPAEEQLLATATQGEDMDEYLLKVRALLAEKQEQCDKLAAALKEYEKHCSDEDVARRDVRGVNMPWA
;
A
#
# COMPACT_ATOMS: atom_id res chain seq x y z
N GLY A 1 22.13 -14.56 48.67
CA GLY A 1 21.63 -15.56 47.70
C GLY A 1 20.14 -15.35 47.55
N GLY A 2 19.54 -15.41 46.38
CA GLY A 2 20.00 -15.71 45.04
C GLY A 2 18.79 -15.61 44.10
N MET A 3 19.06 -15.38 42.80
CA MET A 3 18.38 -15.94 41.61
C MET A 3 16.84 -15.84 41.52
N GLY A 4 16.19 -15.40 40.44
CA GLY A 4 16.59 -15.11 39.06
C GLY A 4 15.41 -15.44 38.11
N GLY A 5 15.49 -14.95 36.86
CA GLY A 5 14.69 -15.35 35.68
C GLY A 5 13.27 -14.78 35.63
N GLY A 6 12.81 -14.10 34.57
CA GLY A 6 12.67 -14.58 33.18
C GLY A 6 11.24 -15.14 33.05
N ASP A 7 10.36 -14.71 32.16
CA ASP A 7 10.52 -14.54 30.73
C ASP A 7 9.54 -13.49 30.16
N GLY A 8 10.06 -12.63 29.30
CA GLY A 8 9.26 -11.88 28.35
C GLY A 8 8.87 -12.81 27.20
N GLY A 9 7.57 -13.10 27.09
CA GLY A 9 7.00 -13.76 25.93
C GLY A 9 7.06 -12.81 24.73
N GLY A 10 8.10 -12.97 23.92
CA GLY A 10 8.29 -12.26 22.67
C GLY A 10 7.13 -12.49 21.72
N GLY A 11 6.59 -11.40 21.20
CA GLY A 11 5.73 -11.41 20.03
C GLY A 11 6.51 -11.98 18.86
N GLY A 12 6.10 -13.16 18.39
CA GLY A 12 6.53 -13.69 17.11
C GLY A 12 5.98 -12.78 16.01
N HIS A 13 6.78 -11.81 15.58
CA HIS A 13 6.73 -11.34 14.21
C HIS A 13 7.15 -12.52 13.34
N ALA A 14 6.19 -13.33 12.89
CA ALA A 14 6.40 -14.25 11.80
C ALA A 14 6.72 -13.39 10.58
N SER A 15 8.00 -13.36 10.22
CA SER A 15 8.52 -12.75 9.01
C SER A 15 7.80 -13.38 7.82
N ALA A 16 6.99 -12.59 7.12
CA ALA A 16 6.31 -12.97 5.88
C ALA A 16 7.28 -13.20 4.70
N GLU A 17 8.59 -13.25 4.96
CA GLU A 17 9.66 -13.38 3.97
C GLU A 17 10.16 -14.82 3.84
N ASP A 18 9.93 -15.70 4.83
CA ASP A 18 10.43 -17.09 4.82
C ASP A 18 9.50 -18.06 4.05
N ASP A 19 8.18 -17.81 4.05
CA ASP A 19 7.16 -18.70 3.47
C ASP A 19 7.14 -18.69 1.93
N ASP A 20 7.50 -17.55 1.34
CA ASP A 20 7.50 -17.33 -0.11
C ASP A 20 8.65 -18.07 -0.82
N SER A 21 9.66 -18.52 -0.08
CA SER A 21 10.82 -19.26 -0.61
C SER A 21 10.59 -20.77 -0.71
N SER A 22 9.79 -21.35 0.19
CA SER A 22 9.45 -22.78 0.17
C SER A 22 8.45 -23.13 -0.92
N GLU A 23 7.46 -22.26 -1.17
CA GLU A 23 6.46 -22.48 -2.23
C GLU A 23 7.10 -22.49 -3.62
N ASP A 24 8.11 -21.67 -3.88
CA ASP A 24 8.84 -21.65 -5.16
C ASP A 24 9.56 -22.96 -5.47
N VAL A 25 10.17 -23.55 -4.43
CA VAL A 25 10.89 -24.82 -4.55
C VAL A 25 9.89 -25.95 -4.81
N ASP A 26 8.74 -25.96 -4.14
CA ASP A 26 7.70 -26.97 -4.34
C ASP A 26 6.97 -26.83 -5.70
N LEU A 27 6.73 -25.60 -6.18
CA LEU A 27 6.11 -25.35 -7.48
C LEU A 27 7.05 -25.66 -8.65
N SER A 28 8.34 -25.36 -8.52
CA SER A 28 9.35 -25.72 -9.54
C SER A 28 9.48 -27.25 -9.69
N GLN A 29 9.38 -27.99 -8.59
CA GLN A 29 9.47 -29.45 -8.59
C GLN A 29 8.17 -30.14 -9.03
N SER A 30 7.00 -29.56 -8.71
CA SER A 30 5.69 -30.19 -8.97
C SER A 30 5.08 -29.83 -10.33
N LEU A 31 5.33 -28.62 -10.84
CA LEU A 31 4.71 -28.09 -12.07
C LEU A 31 5.72 -27.82 -13.20
N HIS A 32 7.01 -28.12 -12.98
CA HIS A 32 8.11 -27.89 -13.93
C HIS A 32 8.23 -26.43 -14.41
N PHE A 33 7.84 -25.46 -13.57
CA PHE A 33 8.02 -24.06 -13.89
C PHE A 33 9.52 -23.69 -13.92
N SER A 34 9.91 -22.92 -14.93
CA SER A 34 11.24 -22.32 -14.98
C SER A 34 11.36 -21.23 -13.91
N SER A 35 12.60 -20.93 -13.51
CA SER A 35 12.87 -19.89 -12.51
C SER A 35 12.38 -18.50 -12.95
N GLU A 36 12.35 -18.27 -14.27
CA GLU A 36 11.84 -17.05 -14.90
C GLU A 36 10.30 -16.98 -14.80
N GLN A 37 9.60 -18.11 -14.98
CA GLN A 37 8.15 -18.17 -14.84
C GLN A 37 7.71 -17.89 -13.41
N LEU A 38 8.42 -18.43 -12.41
CA LEU A 38 8.13 -18.13 -10.99
C LEU A 38 8.37 -16.66 -10.66
N LYS A 39 9.46 -16.06 -11.18
CA LYS A 39 9.72 -14.62 -11.01
C LYS A 39 8.63 -13.75 -11.65
N ALA A 40 8.16 -14.11 -12.84
CA ALA A 40 7.08 -13.40 -13.51
C ALA A 40 5.76 -13.49 -12.74
N ASP A 41 5.42 -14.68 -12.21
CA ASP A 41 4.23 -14.86 -11.36
C ASP A 41 4.32 -14.04 -10.06
N LYS A 42 5.49 -14.03 -9.41
CA LYS A 42 5.72 -13.17 -8.23
C LYS A 42 5.59 -11.69 -8.55
N ALA A 43 6.17 -11.24 -9.66
CA ALA A 43 6.06 -9.85 -10.09
C ALA A 43 4.61 -9.46 -10.40
N ALA A 44 3.84 -10.34 -11.05
CA ALA A 44 2.41 -10.15 -11.31
C ALA A 44 1.59 -10.09 -10.01
N LYS A 45 1.84 -10.98 -9.05
CA LYS A 45 1.21 -10.93 -7.72
C LYS A 45 1.55 -9.65 -6.96
N ALA A 46 2.80 -9.20 -7.02
CA ALA A 46 3.22 -7.95 -6.40
C ALA A 46 2.54 -6.73 -7.05
N LEU A 47 2.42 -6.71 -8.38
CA LEU A 47 1.68 -5.69 -9.12
C LEU A 47 0.21 -5.64 -8.69
N LEU A 48 -0.45 -6.79 -8.62
CA LEU A 48 -1.86 -6.86 -8.21
C LEU A 48 -2.06 -6.33 -6.77
N LYS A 49 -1.20 -6.71 -5.82
CA LYS A 49 -1.24 -6.15 -4.46
C LYS A 49 -1.02 -4.63 -4.44
N ALA A 50 -0.13 -4.12 -5.28
CA ALA A 50 0.12 -2.68 -5.39
C ALA A 50 -1.08 -1.93 -6.00
N GLU A 51 -1.76 -2.53 -6.97
CA GLU A 51 -3.00 -2.00 -7.56
C GLU A 51 -4.13 -1.94 -6.53
N GLU A 52 -4.37 -3.03 -5.80
CA GLU A 52 -5.36 -3.09 -4.73
C GLU A 52 -5.10 -2.02 -3.66
N ARG A 53 -3.83 -1.84 -3.28
CA ARG A 53 -3.43 -0.80 -2.33
C ARG A 53 -3.66 0.61 -2.85
N LEU A 54 -3.34 0.87 -4.12
CA LEU A 54 -3.58 2.15 -4.78
C LEU A 54 -5.07 2.49 -4.80
N VAL A 55 -5.90 1.54 -5.24
CA VAL A 55 -7.35 1.70 -5.27
C VAL A 55 -7.90 1.92 -3.85
N GLY A 56 -7.43 1.16 -2.86
CA GLY A 56 -7.80 1.33 -1.46
C GLY A 56 -7.45 2.71 -0.91
N CYS A 57 -6.23 3.18 -1.14
CA CYS A 57 -5.80 4.53 -0.72
C CYS A 57 -6.64 5.63 -1.37
N HIS A 58 -6.96 5.48 -2.66
CA HIS A 58 -7.81 6.44 -3.37
C HIS A 58 -9.25 6.43 -2.84
N ALA A 59 -9.83 5.24 -2.61
CA ALA A 59 -11.16 5.10 -2.05
C ALA A 59 -11.26 5.72 -0.65
N ASP A 60 -10.26 5.51 0.20
CA ASP A 60 -10.17 6.12 1.53
C ASP A 60 -10.11 7.64 1.46
N MET A 61 -9.29 8.20 0.55
CA MET A 61 -9.21 9.65 0.34
C MET A 61 -10.56 10.24 -0.09
N VAL A 62 -11.26 9.59 -1.03
CA VAL A 62 -12.59 10.02 -1.49
C VAL A 62 -13.61 9.94 -0.35
N ALA A 63 -13.61 8.85 0.41
CA ALA A 63 -14.52 8.66 1.55
C ALA A 63 -14.28 9.72 2.64
N LYS A 64 -13.02 9.99 2.99
CA LYS A 64 -12.67 11.04 3.94
C LYS A 64 -13.05 12.43 3.44
N SER A 65 -12.74 12.76 2.18
CA SER A 65 -13.11 14.04 1.58
C SER A 65 -14.62 14.28 1.62
N LYS A 66 -15.42 13.23 1.35
CA LYS A 66 -16.89 13.31 1.47
C LYS A 66 -17.35 13.54 2.91
N ALA A 67 -16.67 12.94 3.89
CA ALA A 67 -16.99 13.10 5.31
C ALA A 67 -16.56 14.48 5.85
N THR A 68 -15.47 15.07 5.35
CA THR A 68 -14.96 16.37 5.80
C THR A 68 -15.64 17.57 5.14
N LEU A 69 -16.21 17.40 3.93
CA LEU A 69 -16.82 18.49 3.17
C LEU A 69 -17.89 19.29 3.95
N PRO A 70 -18.84 18.67 4.68
CA PRO A 70 -19.82 19.43 5.45
C PRO A 70 -19.19 20.27 6.58
N ALA A 71 -18.10 19.76 7.18
CA ALA A 71 -17.36 20.49 8.20
C ALA A 71 -16.61 21.69 7.61
N GLU A 72 -16.05 21.54 6.40
CA GLU A 72 -15.44 22.64 5.64
C GLU A 72 -16.47 23.72 5.26
N GLU A 73 -17.66 23.32 4.80
CA GLU A 73 -18.76 24.24 4.48
C GLU A 73 -19.23 25.02 5.72
N GLN A 74 -19.36 24.34 6.87
CA GLN A 74 -19.73 24.98 8.13
C GLN A 74 -18.64 25.94 8.63
N LEU A 75 -17.37 25.56 8.46
CA LEU A 75 -16.22 26.39 8.82
C LEU A 75 -16.16 27.67 7.97
N LEU A 76 -16.49 27.58 6.68
CA LEU A 76 -16.64 28.76 5.81
C LEU A 76 -17.82 29.62 6.22
N ALA A 77 -18.98 29.02 6.51
CA ALA A 77 -20.17 29.76 6.92
C ALA A 77 -19.94 30.56 8.21
N THR A 78 -19.30 29.96 9.21
CA THR A 78 -18.95 30.62 10.49
C THR A 78 -18.00 31.80 10.28
N ALA A 79 -16.95 31.63 9.47
CA ALA A 79 -16.05 32.74 9.13
C ALA A 79 -16.77 33.91 8.43
N THR A 80 -17.71 33.64 7.52
CA THR A 80 -18.47 34.69 6.82
C THR A 80 -19.44 35.47 7.73
N GLN A 81 -19.79 34.91 8.90
CA GLN A 81 -20.62 35.58 9.90
C GLN A 81 -19.82 36.49 10.84
N GLY A 82 -18.50 36.61 10.64
CA GLY A 82 -17.63 37.47 11.43
C GLY A 82 -17.19 36.85 12.75
N GLU A 83 -17.22 35.52 12.86
CA GLU A 83 -16.63 34.79 13.98
C GLU A 83 -15.08 34.88 13.99
N ASP A 84 -14.47 34.32 15.05
CA ASP A 84 -13.02 34.39 15.28
C ASP A 84 -12.21 33.82 14.10
N MET A 85 -11.54 34.72 13.39
CA MET A 85 -10.71 34.39 12.23
C MET A 85 -9.46 33.59 12.60
N ASP A 86 -8.93 33.73 13.83
CA ASP A 86 -7.76 32.97 14.27
C ASP A 86 -8.13 31.49 14.48
N GLU A 87 -9.30 31.23 15.06
CA GLU A 87 -9.84 29.87 15.21
C GLU A 87 -10.14 29.25 13.83
N TYR A 88 -10.71 30.02 12.91
CA TYR A 88 -10.92 29.59 11.52
C TYR A 88 -9.60 29.18 10.85
N LEU A 89 -8.58 30.05 10.91
CA LEU A 89 -7.27 29.78 10.29
C LEU A 89 -6.61 28.54 10.87
N LEU A 90 -6.74 28.30 12.18
CA LEU A 90 -6.20 27.11 12.84
C LEU A 90 -6.87 25.84 12.31
N LYS A 91 -8.20 25.83 12.20
CA LYS A 91 -8.97 24.70 11.66
C LYS A 91 -8.68 24.43 10.18
N VAL A 92 -8.57 25.48 9.37
CA VAL A 92 -8.21 25.34 7.94
C VAL A 92 -6.81 24.76 7.78
N ARG A 93 -5.83 25.21 8.57
CA ARG A 93 -4.46 24.66 8.54
C ARG A 93 -4.44 23.18 8.91
N ALA A 94 -5.21 22.76 9.90
CA ALA A 94 -5.32 21.35 10.28
C ALA A 94 -5.91 20.50 9.14
N LEU A 95 -6.99 20.98 8.51
CA LEU A 95 -7.60 20.29 7.36
C LEU A 95 -6.65 20.19 6.16
N LEU A 96 -5.89 21.26 5.88
CA LEU A 96 -4.88 21.25 4.81
C LEU A 96 -3.75 20.25 5.11
N ALA A 97 -3.29 20.17 6.36
CA ALA A 97 -2.27 19.21 6.76
C ALA A 97 -2.76 17.77 6.60
N GLU A 98 -4.00 17.49 6.99
CA GLU A 98 -4.61 16.16 6.81
C GLU A 98 -4.76 15.80 5.32
N LYS A 99 -5.24 16.73 4.48
CA LYS A 99 -5.34 16.52 3.03
C LYS A 99 -3.96 16.27 2.41
N GLN A 100 -2.93 16.99 2.84
CA GLN A 100 -1.57 16.76 2.37
C GLN A 100 -1.09 15.35 2.72
N GLU A 101 -1.31 14.88 3.95
CA GLU A 101 -0.95 13.53 4.37
C GLU A 101 -1.66 12.46 3.52
N GLN A 102 -2.94 12.68 3.17
CA GLN A 102 -3.69 11.78 2.29
C GLN A 102 -3.13 11.77 0.86
N CYS A 103 -2.80 12.95 0.30
CA CYS A 103 -2.14 13.06 -0.99
C CYS A 103 -0.78 12.36 -1.00
N ASP A 104 0.01 12.49 0.06
CA ASP A 104 1.33 11.85 0.18
C ASP A 104 1.21 10.33 0.21
N LYS A 105 0.22 9.79 0.93
CA LYS A 105 -0.08 8.34 0.95
C LYS A 105 -0.48 7.82 -0.43
N LEU A 106 -1.34 8.56 -1.14
CA LEU A 106 -1.76 8.19 -2.49
C LEU A 106 -0.60 8.26 -3.49
N ALA A 107 0.24 9.30 -3.40
CA ALA A 107 1.44 9.45 -4.22
C ALA A 107 2.46 8.33 -3.98
N ALA A 108 2.63 7.90 -2.72
CA ALA A 108 3.47 6.76 -2.38
C ALA A 108 2.92 5.45 -3.00
N ALA A 109 1.60 5.21 -2.90
CA ALA A 109 0.96 4.05 -3.50
C ALA A 109 1.05 4.05 -5.04
N LEU A 110 0.90 5.21 -5.69
CA LEU A 110 1.10 5.36 -7.13
C LEU A 110 2.51 4.99 -7.55
N LYS A 111 3.52 5.52 -6.85
CA LYS A 111 4.92 5.24 -7.14
C LYS A 111 5.26 3.76 -6.98
N GLU A 112 4.68 3.11 -5.97
CA GLU A 112 4.83 1.67 -5.74
C GLU A 112 4.20 0.85 -6.87
N TYR A 113 2.98 1.20 -7.28
CA TYR A 113 2.31 0.59 -8.44
C TYR A 113 3.13 0.75 -9.73
N GLU A 114 3.60 1.96 -10.05
CA GLU A 114 4.42 2.24 -11.23
C GLU A 114 5.73 1.42 -11.24
N LYS A 115 6.36 1.29 -10.07
CA LYS A 115 7.54 0.44 -9.91
C LYS A 115 7.20 -1.02 -10.22
N HIS A 116 6.13 -1.55 -9.64
CA HIS A 116 5.73 -2.93 -9.87
C HIS A 116 5.26 -3.20 -11.31
N CYS A 117 4.69 -2.21 -12.00
CA CYS A 117 4.43 -2.32 -13.45
C CYS A 117 5.73 -2.54 -14.21
N SER A 118 6.78 -1.75 -13.90
CA SER A 118 8.08 -1.92 -14.54
C SER A 118 8.73 -3.25 -14.20
N ASP A 119 8.64 -3.71 -12.94
CA ASP A 119 9.23 -4.97 -12.50
C ASP A 119 8.53 -6.18 -13.16
N GLU A 120 7.19 -6.14 -13.27
CA GLU A 120 6.40 -7.15 -13.99
C GLU A 120 6.74 -7.18 -15.48
N ASP A 121 6.82 -6.01 -16.13
CA ASP A 121 7.16 -5.91 -17.55
C ASP A 121 8.52 -6.53 -17.87
N VAL A 122 9.52 -6.31 -16.99
CA VAL A 122 10.85 -6.90 -17.11
C VAL A 122 10.77 -8.41 -16.91
N ALA A 123 10.15 -8.87 -15.81
CA ALA A 123 10.04 -10.29 -15.51
C ALA A 123 9.32 -11.06 -16.61
N ARG A 124 8.26 -10.48 -17.19
CA ARG A 124 7.50 -11.05 -18.31
C ARG A 124 8.32 -11.17 -19.58
N ARG A 125 9.18 -10.19 -19.90
CA ARG A 125 10.06 -10.24 -21.09
C ARG A 125 11.14 -11.32 -20.98
N ASP A 126 11.59 -11.61 -19.77
CA ASP A 126 12.66 -12.58 -19.51
C ASP A 126 12.18 -14.04 -19.59
N VAL A 127 10.86 -14.28 -19.56
CA VAL A 127 10.27 -15.60 -19.79
C VAL A 127 10.43 -16.00 -21.27
N ARG A 128 11.38 -16.88 -21.57
CA ARG A 128 11.58 -17.43 -22.93
C ARG A 128 10.84 -18.74 -23.14
N GLY A 129 10.22 -18.89 -24.31
CA GLY A 129 9.85 -20.21 -24.85
C GLY A 129 8.57 -20.83 -24.29
N VAL A 130 7.71 -20.05 -23.64
CA VAL A 130 6.42 -20.53 -23.15
C VAL A 130 5.33 -20.02 -24.08
N ASN A 131 4.59 -20.94 -24.68
CA ASN A 131 3.33 -20.63 -25.35
C ASN A 131 2.30 -20.30 -24.26
N MET A 132 2.38 -19.09 -23.71
CA MET A 132 1.39 -18.61 -22.76
C MET A 132 0.07 -18.42 -23.52
N PRO A 133 -1.08 -18.89 -23.00
CA PRO A 133 -2.36 -18.84 -23.72
C PRO A 133 -2.92 -17.42 -23.94
N TRP A 134 -2.17 -16.39 -23.57
CA TRP A 134 -2.46 -14.97 -23.79
C TRP A 134 -1.33 -14.22 -24.52
N ALA A 135 -0.41 -14.95 -25.17
CA ALA A 135 0.55 -14.39 -26.12
C ALA A 135 -0.10 -14.11 -27.49
#